data_AF-A0A353G933-F1
#
_entry.id   AF-A0A353G933-F1
#
_cell.length_a   1.000
_cell.length_b   1.000
_cell.length_c   1.000
_cell.angle_alpha   90.00
_cell.angle_beta   90.00
_cell.angle_gamma   90.00
#
_symmetry.space_group_name_H-M   'P 1'
#
loop_
_entity.id
_entity.type
_entity.pdbx_description
1 polymer ?
#
loop_
_entity_poly.entity_id
_entity_poly.type
_entity_poly.pdbx_seq_one_letter_code
_entity_poly.pdbx_strand_id
1 'polypeptide(L)'
;KSYLDYGAFTPIQVAATHALNGDGTDIAEVRNIYKRRRDVLVESFGKAGFEVPPPAATMFAWAKIPEKFRHLGSLEFSKLLVEKADIAVAPGIGFGEQGDDYVRIALVENEHRIR
;
A
#
# COMPACT_ATOMS: atom_id res chain seq x y z
N LYS A 1 15.05 -35.97 -3.76
CA LYS A 1 15.21 -34.88 -2.77
C LYS A 1 15.77 -33.67 -3.50
N SER A 2 15.05 -32.54 -3.49
CA SER A 2 15.38 -31.35 -4.27
C SER A 2 16.21 -30.37 -3.43
N TYR A 3 17.02 -29.52 -4.06
CA TYR A 3 17.79 -28.43 -3.43
C TYR A 3 16.94 -27.42 -2.64
N LEU A 4 15.61 -27.49 -2.72
CA LEU A 4 14.66 -26.67 -1.97
C LEU A 4 14.70 -26.92 -0.45
N ASP A 5 15.15 -28.09 0.01
CA ASP A 5 15.02 -28.50 1.42
C ASP A 5 16.23 -28.14 2.30
N TYR A 6 17.31 -27.56 1.74
CA TYR A 6 18.61 -27.40 2.43
C TYR A 6 19.16 -25.97 2.49
N GLY A 7 18.40 -24.98 2.00
CA GLY A 7 18.80 -23.57 2.08
C GLY A 7 18.07 -22.70 1.08
N ALA A 8 18.21 -21.38 1.24
CA ALA A 8 17.72 -20.44 0.24
C ALA A 8 18.44 -20.68 -1.11
N PHE A 9 17.73 -20.52 -2.22
CA PHE A 9 18.29 -20.71 -3.56
C PHE A 9 19.55 -19.84 -3.75
N THR A 10 20.71 -20.48 -3.93
CA THR A 10 22.03 -19.81 -3.91
C THR A 10 22.10 -18.55 -4.78
N PRO A 11 21.55 -18.52 -6.02
CA PRO A 11 21.52 -17.29 -6.82
C PRO A 11 20.82 -16.10 -6.15
N ILE A 12 19.74 -16.32 -5.38
CA ILE A 12 19.08 -15.25 -4.63
C ILE A 12 19.98 -14.75 -3.49
N GLN A 13 20.74 -15.63 -2.84
CA GLN A 13 21.67 -15.21 -1.79
C GLN A 13 22.82 -14.34 -2.34
N VAL A 14 23.34 -14.69 -3.52
CA VAL A 14 24.36 -13.89 -4.22
C VAL A 14 23.79 -12.53 -4.64
N ALA A 15 22.59 -12.51 -5.24
CA ALA A 15 21.91 -11.27 -5.59
C ALA A 15 21.61 -10.38 -4.36
N ALA A 16 21.16 -10.98 -3.25
CA ALA A 16 20.93 -10.27 -1.99
C ALA A 16 22.23 -9.68 -1.43
N THR A 17 23.34 -10.40 -1.52
CA THR A 17 24.67 -9.88 -1.12
C THR A 17 25.05 -8.66 -1.94
N HIS A 18 24.82 -8.68 -3.26
CA HIS A 18 25.05 -7.52 -4.11
C HIS A 18 24.15 -6.34 -3.73
N ALA A 19 22.84 -6.58 -3.55
CA ALA A 19 21.88 -5.55 -3.15
C ALA A 19 22.20 -4.92 -1.79
N LEU A 20 22.64 -5.71 -0.80
CA LEU A 20 23.00 -5.23 0.54
C LEU A 20 24.31 -4.42 0.56
N ASN A 21 25.25 -4.74 -0.32
CA ASN A 21 26.56 -4.08 -0.41
C ASN A 21 26.59 -2.91 -1.41
N GLY A 22 25.44 -2.58 -2.03
CA GLY A 22 25.33 -1.43 -2.92
C GLY A 22 25.51 -0.09 -2.19
N ASP A 23 25.63 1.00 -2.95
CA ASP A 23 25.79 2.36 -2.43
C ASP A 23 24.49 2.98 -1.87
N GLY A 24 23.36 2.28 -2.04
CA GLY A 24 22.03 2.71 -1.60
C GLY A 24 21.31 3.66 -2.56
N THR A 25 21.87 3.96 -3.73
CA THR A 25 21.25 4.84 -4.73
C THR A 25 19.89 4.31 -5.19
N ASP A 26 19.82 3.00 -5.49
CA ASP A 26 18.56 2.34 -5.88
C ASP A 26 17.49 2.43 -4.78
N ILE A 27 17.90 2.31 -3.52
CA ILE A 27 16.98 2.42 -2.36
C ILE A 27 16.46 3.86 -2.25
N ALA A 28 17.32 4.85 -2.45
CA ALA A 28 16.92 6.25 -2.44
C ALA A 28 15.94 6.57 -3.57
N GLU A 29 16.16 6.01 -4.77
CA GLU A 29 15.24 6.14 -5.89
C GLU A 29 13.86 5.54 -5.57
N VAL A 30 13.81 4.30 -5.08
CA VAL A 30 12.56 3.62 -4.71
C VAL A 30 11.81 4.39 -3.62
N ARG A 31 12.52 4.91 -2.61
CA ARG A 31 11.93 5.78 -1.56
C ARG A 31 11.29 7.02 -2.17
N ASN A 32 11.96 7.67 -3.12
CA ASN A 32 11.42 8.85 -3.80
C ASN A 32 10.20 8.52 -4.64
N ILE A 33 10.17 7.35 -5.31
CA ILE A 33 8.99 6.87 -6.05
C ILE A 33 7.79 6.71 -5.11
N TYR A 34 7.95 5.99 -4.00
CA TYR A 34 6.86 5.82 -3.03
C TYR A 34 6.43 7.13 -2.38
N LYS A 35 7.37 8.05 -2.11
CA LYS A 35 7.04 9.38 -1.60
C LYS A 35 6.15 10.15 -2.57
N ARG A 36 6.50 10.20 -3.86
CA ARG A 36 5.67 10.88 -4.87
C ARG A 36 4.29 10.24 -5.01
N ARG A 37 4.22 8.90 -5.06
CA ARG A 37 2.93 8.18 -5.09
C ARG A 37 2.07 8.48 -3.88
N ARG A 38 2.66 8.53 -2.68
CA ARG A 38 1.98 8.92 -1.44
C ARG A 38 1.42 10.33 -1.55
N ASP A 39 2.23 11.28 -1.96
CA ASP A 39 1.86 12.70 -2.01
C ASP A 39 0.70 12.91 -3.00
N VAL A 40 0.77 12.27 -4.18
CA VAL A 40 -0.32 12.29 -5.17
C VAL A 40 -1.59 11.63 -4.64
N LEU A 41 -1.49 10.48 -3.95
CA LEU A 41 -2.65 9.81 -3.37
C LEU A 41 -3.36 10.70 -2.34
N VAL A 42 -2.59 11.26 -1.40
CA VAL A 42 -3.12 12.13 -0.35
C VAL A 42 -3.79 13.37 -0.94
N GLU A 43 -3.16 14.00 -1.93
CA GLU A 43 -3.72 15.17 -2.61
C GLU A 43 -5.01 14.82 -3.39
N SER A 44 -4.99 13.78 -4.23
CA SER A 44 -6.13 13.41 -5.07
C SER A 44 -7.33 12.95 -4.24
N PHE A 45 -7.10 12.13 -3.21
CA PHE A 45 -8.18 11.65 -2.35
C PHE A 45 -8.74 12.78 -1.48
N GLY A 46 -7.88 13.67 -0.97
CA GLY A 46 -8.31 14.87 -0.25
C GLY A 46 -9.21 15.78 -1.09
N LYS A 47 -8.87 16.01 -2.37
CA LYS A 47 -9.73 16.76 -3.31
C LYS A 47 -11.11 16.10 -3.53
N ALA A 48 -11.19 14.78 -3.42
CA ALA A 48 -12.44 14.02 -3.50
C ALA A 48 -13.21 13.97 -2.15
N GLY A 49 -12.70 14.62 -1.09
CA GLY A 49 -13.29 14.63 0.24
C GLY A 49 -13.02 13.35 1.06
N PHE A 50 -12.00 12.57 0.67
CA PHE A 50 -11.50 11.44 1.44
C PHE A 50 -10.14 11.81 2.04
N GLU A 51 -10.17 12.32 3.27
CA GLU A 51 -8.97 12.70 4.01
C GLU A 51 -8.13 11.47 4.40
N VAL A 52 -6.91 11.39 3.86
CA VAL A 52 -5.94 10.34 4.16
C VAL A 52 -4.71 10.98 4.81
N PRO A 53 -4.39 10.68 6.08
CA PRO A 53 -3.20 11.23 6.71
C PRO A 53 -1.95 10.71 6.00
N PRO A 54 -0.96 11.56 5.71
CA PRO A 54 0.24 11.15 4.98
C PRO A 54 1.07 10.17 5.84
N PRO A 55 1.28 8.92 5.38
CA PRO A 55 2.10 7.96 6.13
C PRO A 55 3.56 8.41 6.16
N ALA A 56 4.18 8.29 7.34
CA ALA A 56 5.59 8.61 7.54
C ALA A 56 6.53 7.59 6.88
N ALA A 57 6.10 6.33 6.77
CA ALA A 57 6.86 5.23 6.19
C ALA A 57 5.91 4.13 5.67
N THR A 58 6.49 3.02 5.19
CA THR A 58 5.83 1.89 4.52
C THR A 58 5.30 2.21 3.11
N MET A 59 4.71 1.22 2.46
CA MET A 59 4.13 1.31 1.12
C MET A 59 2.60 1.42 1.16
N PHE A 60 2.03 1.71 2.33
CA PHE A 60 0.60 1.69 2.56
C PHE A 60 0.11 3.01 3.16
N ALA A 61 -1.03 3.47 2.70
CA ALA A 61 -1.84 4.44 3.40
C ALA A 61 -2.92 3.69 4.21
N TRP A 62 -3.00 3.99 5.50
CA TRP A 62 -4.04 3.48 6.38
C TRP A 62 -5.09 4.57 6.55
N ALA A 63 -6.21 4.42 5.85
CA ALA A 63 -7.21 5.46 5.68
C ALA A 63 -8.47 5.12 6.48
N LYS A 64 -8.89 6.03 7.36
CA LYS A 64 -10.12 5.88 8.14
C LYS A 64 -11.32 6.09 7.22
N ILE A 65 -12.33 5.23 7.30
CA ILE A 65 -13.54 5.35 6.48
C ILE A 65 -14.24 6.68 6.80
N PRO A 66 -14.64 7.47 5.78
CA PRO A 66 -15.37 8.72 5.99
C PRO A 66 -16.64 8.49 6.82
N GLU A 67 -16.98 9.44 7.71
CA GLU A 67 -18.11 9.30 8.66
C GLU A 67 -19.40 8.81 8.00
N LYS A 68 -19.75 9.40 6.84
CA LYS A 68 -20.94 9.05 6.05
C LYS A 68 -21.01 7.57 5.62
N PHE A 69 -19.89 6.86 5.58
CA PHE A 69 -19.79 5.47 5.18
C PHE A 69 -19.38 4.53 6.32
N ARG A 70 -19.09 5.05 7.52
CA ARG A 70 -18.54 4.22 8.62
C ARG A 70 -19.48 3.08 9.02
N HIS A 71 -20.78 3.31 8.95
CA HIS A 71 -21.81 2.30 9.24
C HIS A 71 -21.75 1.05 8.33
N LEU A 72 -21.04 1.11 7.20
CA LEU A 72 -20.84 -0.04 6.30
C LEU A 72 -19.78 -1.01 6.81
N GLY A 73 -18.87 -0.55 7.67
CA GLY A 73 -17.63 -1.28 7.98
C GLY A 73 -16.69 -1.38 6.77
N SER A 74 -15.51 -1.94 6.99
CA SER A 74 -14.43 -1.92 5.99
C SER A 74 -14.68 -2.82 4.80
N LEU A 75 -15.36 -3.96 5.00
CA LEU A 75 -15.62 -4.92 3.93
C LEU A 75 -16.59 -4.35 2.90
N GLU A 76 -17.76 -3.88 3.33
CA GLU A 76 -18.77 -3.35 2.41
C GLU A 76 -18.34 -2.01 1.80
N PHE A 77 -17.61 -1.17 2.55
CA PHE A 77 -17.00 0.02 1.98
C PHE A 77 -15.97 -0.31 0.87
N SER A 78 -15.16 -1.37 1.05
CA SER A 78 -14.21 -1.80 0.02
C SER A 78 -14.93 -2.29 -1.24
N LYS A 79 -16.04 -3.04 -1.10
CA LYS A 79 -16.87 -3.45 -2.24
C LYS A 79 -17.48 -2.24 -2.96
N LEU A 80 -17.99 -1.26 -2.21
CA LEU A 80 -18.54 -0.03 -2.77
C LEU A 80 -17.51 0.72 -3.64
N LEU A 81 -16.26 0.80 -3.18
CA LEU A 81 -15.18 1.43 -3.96
C LEU A 81 -14.87 0.68 -5.26
N VAL A 82 -14.89 -0.65 -5.24
CA VAL A 82 -14.72 -1.46 -6.45
C VAL A 82 -15.89 -1.23 -7.41
N GLU A 83 -17.12 -1.27 -6.93
CA GLU A 83 -18.32 -1.17 -7.77
C GLU A 83 -18.61 0.23 -8.32
N LYS A 84 -18.25 1.29 -7.56
CA LYS A 84 -18.62 2.68 -7.89
C LYS A 84 -17.46 3.55 -8.34
N ALA A 85 -16.23 3.13 -8.05
CA ALA A 85 -15.04 3.89 -8.37
C ALA A 85 -13.97 3.08 -9.11
N ASP A 86 -14.18 1.78 -9.35
CA ASP A 86 -13.18 0.87 -9.94
C ASP A 86 -11.85 0.83 -9.16
N ILE A 87 -11.92 1.06 -7.83
CA ILE A 87 -10.74 1.08 -6.95
C ILE A 87 -10.81 -0.11 -5.99
N ALA A 88 -9.79 -0.97 -6.06
CA ALA A 88 -9.60 -2.05 -5.09
C ALA A 88 -8.76 -1.60 -3.89
N VAL A 89 -9.28 -1.78 -2.69
CA VAL A 89 -8.58 -1.55 -1.42
C VAL A 89 -8.67 -2.79 -0.53
N ALA A 90 -7.76 -2.94 0.43
CA ALA A 90 -7.84 -4.04 1.38
C ALA A 90 -8.69 -3.62 2.60
N PRO A 91 -9.74 -4.38 2.95
CA PRO A 91 -10.60 -4.06 4.08
C PRO A 91 -9.83 -4.24 5.39
N GLY A 92 -9.95 -3.26 6.29
CA GLY A 92 -9.21 -3.22 7.54
C GLY A 92 -9.53 -4.37 8.51
N ILE A 93 -10.74 -4.93 8.47
CA ILE A 93 -11.12 -6.12 9.25
C ILE A 93 -10.23 -7.34 8.99
N GLY A 94 -9.64 -7.43 7.80
CA GLY A 94 -8.67 -8.48 7.46
C GLY A 94 -7.36 -8.40 8.26
N PHE A 95 -7.11 -7.29 8.97
CA PHE A 95 -5.96 -7.08 9.85
C PHE A 95 -6.33 -7.15 11.34
N GLY A 96 -7.59 -7.51 11.67
CA GLY A 96 -8.12 -7.59 13.02
C GLY A 96 -9.34 -6.70 13.23
N GLU A 97 -10.15 -7.01 14.24
CA GLU A 97 -11.43 -6.34 14.51
C GLU A 97 -11.28 -4.82 14.72
N GLN A 98 -10.18 -4.38 15.33
CA GLN A 98 -9.88 -2.95 15.53
C GLN A 98 -9.61 -2.18 14.23
N GLY A 99 -9.46 -2.88 13.11
CA GLY A 99 -9.25 -2.31 11.79
C GLY A 99 -10.53 -2.05 11.01
N ASP A 100 -11.72 -2.46 11.47
CA ASP A 100 -12.93 -2.43 10.64
C ASP A 100 -13.42 -1.00 10.27
N ASP A 101 -12.93 0.02 10.96
CA ASP A 101 -13.15 1.43 10.61
C ASP A 101 -12.18 1.98 9.55
N TYR A 102 -11.33 1.13 8.97
CA TYR A 102 -10.24 1.53 8.08
C TYR A 102 -10.16 0.68 6.82
N VAL A 103 -9.49 1.23 5.82
CA VAL A 103 -9.02 0.49 4.64
C VAL A 103 -7.54 0.75 4.42
N ARG A 104 -6.84 -0.24 3.86
CA ARG A 104 -5.45 -0.11 3.45
C ARG A 104 -5.35 0.08 1.95
N ILE A 105 -4.69 1.16 1.55
CA ILE A 105 -4.42 1.47 0.15
C ILE A 105 -2.92 1.26 -0.12
N ALA A 106 -2.59 0.46 -1.13
CA ALA A 106 -1.20 0.18 -1.49
C ALA A 106 -0.70 1.14 -2.56
N LEU A 107 0.52 1.68 -2.38
CA LEU A 107 1.14 2.64 -3.29
C LEU A 107 1.85 1.96 -4.47
N VAL A 108 1.18 0.99 -5.10
CA VAL A 108 1.76 0.10 -6.12
C VAL A 108 1.52 0.59 -7.56
N GLU A 109 0.49 1.41 -7.77
CA GLU A 109 0.16 2.04 -9.06
C GLU A 109 1.03 3.29 -9.34
N ASN A 110 1.08 3.72 -10.59
CA ASN A 110 1.80 4.94 -10.98
C ASN A 110 1.00 6.22 -10.68
N GLU A 111 1.65 7.37 -10.73
CA GLU A 111 1.03 8.67 -10.40
C GLU A 111 -0.18 9.02 -11.29
N HIS A 112 -0.19 8.57 -12.56
CA HIS A 112 -1.32 8.82 -13.46
C HIS A 112 -2.56 8.00 -13.10
N ARG A 113 -2.38 6.78 -12.61
CA ARG A 113 -3.46 5.87 -12.19
C ARG A 113 -4.03 6.24 -10.82
N ILE A 114 -3.26 6.94 -9.99
CA ILE A 114 -3.67 7.42 -8.66
C ILE A 114 -4.50 8.72 -8.75
N ARG A 115 -4.35 9.49 -9.84
CA ARG A 115 -5.08 10.76 -10.07
C ARG A 115 -6.50 10.56 -10.57
#